data_AF-A0A525KG40-F1
#
_entry.id   AF-A0A525KG40-F1
#
_cell.length_a   1.000
_cell.length_b   1.000
_cell.length_c   1.000
_cell.angle_alpha   90.00
_cell.angle_beta   90.00
_cell.angle_gamma   90.00
#
_symmetry.space_group_name_H-M   'P 1'
#
loop_
_entity.id
_entity.type
_entity.pdbx_description
1 polymer ?
#
loop_
_entity_poly.entity_id
_entity_poly.type
_entity_poly.pdbx_seq_one_letter_code
_entity_poly.pdbx_strand_id
1 'polypeptide(L)' 'MSDAFTHPQLAQALVSRTDVRPGAPPCYLILSDTGQPDWTADPQAATTFVSMREAMRMAMRLPASVRAYGLPRQAEVSLH' A
#
# COMPACT_ATOMS: atom_id res chain seq x y z
N MET A 1 11.27 29.90 19.86
CA MET A 1 10.89 28.63 20.53
C MET A 1 9.38 28.53 20.50
N SER A 2 8.81 27.68 19.65
CA SER A 2 7.46 27.12 19.77
C SER A 2 7.32 26.05 18.71
N ASP A 3 7.09 24.83 19.18
CA ASP A 3 7.20 23.59 18.44
C ASP A 3 6.17 23.44 17.32
N ALA A 4 6.61 23.53 16.07
CA ALA A 4 5.94 22.89 14.95
C ALA A 4 6.29 21.39 14.96
N PHE A 5 5.91 20.67 16.02
CA PHE A 5 5.82 19.22 15.93
C PHE A 5 4.69 18.92 14.94
N THR A 6 5.07 18.86 13.67
CA THR A 6 4.28 18.31 12.59
C THR A 6 3.73 16.99 13.11
N HIS A 7 2.43 16.93 13.39
CA HIS A 7 1.77 15.66 13.60
C HIS A 7 2.23 14.77 12.45
N PRO A 8 2.81 13.58 12.70
CA PRO A 8 3.06 12.65 11.62
C PRO A 8 1.69 12.39 11.03
N GLN A 9 1.39 13.03 9.89
CA GLN A 9 0.14 12.84 9.18
C GLN A 9 0.07 11.32 9.01
N LEU A 10 -0.88 10.68 9.69
CA LEU A 10 -1.18 9.27 9.52
C LEU A 10 -1.76 9.12 8.12
N ALA A 11 -0.90 9.29 7.12
CA ALA A 11 -1.24 9.16 5.74
C ALA A 11 -1.53 7.69 5.54
N GLN A 12 -2.82 7.41 5.33
CA GLN A 12 -3.28 6.09 4.96
C GLN A 12 -2.44 5.59 3.78
N ALA A 13 -2.10 4.33 3.83
CA ALA A 13 -1.22 3.70 2.86
C ALA A 13 -1.86 2.45 2.28
N LEU A 14 -1.43 2.10 1.08
CA LEU A 14 -1.75 0.88 0.38
C LEU A 14 -0.47 0.06 0.22
N VAL A 15 -0.62 -1.23 -0.09
CA VAL A 15 0.49 -2.04 -0.58
C VAL A 15 0.24 -2.31 -2.05
N SER A 16 1.20 -1.97 -2.89
CA SER A 16 1.18 -2.25 -4.32
C SER A 16 2.26 -3.27 -4.66
N ARG A 17 1.98 -4.18 -5.59
CA ARG A 17 3.01 -5.00 -6.23
C ARG A 17 3.22 -4.55 -7.66
N THR A 18 4.46 -4.66 -8.10
CA THR A 18 4.79 -4.56 -9.52
C THR A 18 4.80 -5.95 -10.12
N ASP A 19 3.98 -6.15 -11.14
CA ASP A 19 4.12 -7.33 -11.98
C ASP A 19 5.39 -7.15 -12.84
N VAL A 20 6.07 -8.26 -13.16
CA VAL A 20 7.35 -8.21 -13.90
C VAL A 20 7.12 -7.82 -15.37
N ARG A 21 5.88 -7.89 -15.84
CA ARG A 21 5.53 -7.58 -17.22
C ARG A 21 5.46 -6.07 -17.46
N PRO A 22 6.25 -5.51 -18.41
CA PRO A 22 6.15 -4.12 -18.80
C PRO A 22 4.73 -3.78 -19.29
N GLY A 23 4.15 -2.69 -18.76
CA GLY A 23 2.82 -2.21 -19.16
C GLY A 23 1.65 -2.87 -18.43
N ALA A 24 1.89 -3.78 -17.48
CA ALA A 24 0.82 -4.27 -16.61
C ALA A 24 0.35 -3.15 -15.65
N PRO A 25 -0.96 -3.02 -15.39
CA PRO A 25 -1.46 -2.06 -14.41
C PRO A 25 -0.96 -2.40 -13.00
N PRO A 26 -0.82 -1.40 -12.11
CA PRO A 26 -0.46 -1.65 -10.72
C PRO A 26 -1.51 -2.55 -10.05
N CYS A 27 -1.06 -3.46 -9.19
CA CYS A 27 -1.92 -4.33 -8.41
C CYS A 27 -1.78 -4.02 -6.93
N TYR A 28 -2.89 -3.82 -6.24
CA TYR A 28 -2.96 -3.45 -4.83
C TYR A 28 -3.39 -4.64 -3.99
N LEU A 29 -2.89 -4.71 -2.76
CA LEU A 29 -3.16 -5.79 -1.83
C LEU A 29 -4.59 -5.71 -1.29
N ILE A 30 -5.27 -6.86 -1.29
CA ILE A 30 -6.46 -7.13 -0.50
C ILE A 30 -6.10 -8.23 0.50
N LEU A 31 -6.36 -8.00 1.77
CA LEU A 31 -6.34 -9.05 2.78
C LEU A 31 -7.75 -9.60 2.91
N SER A 32 -7.89 -10.91 2.72
CA SER A 32 -9.13 -11.61 3.08
C SER A 32 -9.34 -11.58 4.60
N ASP A 33 -10.56 -11.91 5.05
CA ASP A 33 -10.88 -12.03 6.48
C ASP A 33 -10.00 -13.06 7.22
N THR A 34 -9.39 -13.99 6.49
CA THR A 34 -8.44 -14.98 7.02
C THR A 34 -6.99 -14.48 7.06
N GLY A 35 -6.74 -13.23 6.63
CA GLY A 35 -5.40 -12.65 6.51
C GLY A 35 -4.60 -13.12 5.31
N GLN A 36 -5.20 -13.89 4.39
CA GLN A 36 -4.54 -14.30 3.15
C GLN A 36 -4.43 -13.13 2.17
N PRO A 37 -3.25 -12.92 1.55
CA PRO A 37 -3.04 -11.84 0.60
C PRO A 37 -3.60 -12.20 -0.78
N ASP A 38 -4.44 -11.33 -1.31
CA ASP A 38 -4.95 -11.30 -2.66
C ASP A 38 -4.67 -9.94 -3.32
N TRP A 39 -4.97 -9.78 -4.61
CA TRP A 39 -4.57 -8.60 -5.38
C TRP A 39 -5.68 -8.10 -6.29
N THR A 40 -5.85 -6.78 -6.33
CA THR A 40 -6.83 -6.07 -7.17
C THR A 40 -6.16 -5.00 -8.01
N ALA A 41 -6.73 -4.68 -9.17
CA ALA A 41 -6.33 -3.49 -9.93
C ALA A 41 -7.05 -2.21 -9.46
N ASP A 42 -8.08 -2.33 -8.61
CA ASP A 42 -8.83 -1.20 -8.08
C ASP A 42 -8.26 -0.72 -6.73
N PRO A 43 -7.67 0.50 -6.67
CA PRO A 43 -7.13 1.04 -5.43
C PRO A 43 -8.21 1.34 -4.38
N GLN A 44 -9.48 1.51 -4.77
CA GLN A 44 -10.57 1.75 -3.81
C GLN A 44 -10.94 0.49 -3.03
N ALA A 45 -10.90 -0.67 -3.69
CA ALA A 45 -11.12 -1.98 -3.07
C ALA A 45 -9.92 -2.50 -2.26
N ALA A 46 -8.75 -1.86 -2.38
CA ALA A 46 -7.53 -2.28 -1.70
C ALA A 46 -7.59 -2.11 -0.18
N THR A 47 -6.93 -3.01 0.54
CA THR A 47 -6.78 -2.91 1.99
C THR A 47 -5.99 -1.67 2.37
N THR A 48 -6.60 -0.84 3.23
CA THR A 48 -6.01 0.40 3.71
C THR A 48 -5.29 0.19 5.02
N PHE A 49 -4.04 0.62 5.08
CA PHE A 49 -3.24 0.64 6.29
C PHE A 49 -3.27 2.04 6.91
N VAL A 50 -3.24 2.12 8.23
CA VAL A 50 -3.33 3.41 8.94
C VAL A 50 -2.04 4.23 8.81
N SER A 51 -0.95 3.61 8.36
CA SER A 51 0.32 4.28 8.13
C SER A 51 1.19 3.56 7.09
N MET A 52 2.09 4.32 6.46
CA MET A 52 3.14 3.78 5.57
C MET A 52 3.97 2.68 6.22
N ARG A 53 4.28 2.80 7.52
CA ARG A 53 5.06 1.80 8.26
C ARG A 53 4.36 0.45 8.31
N GLU A 54 3.05 0.44 8.50
CA GLU A 54 2.26 -0.79 8.50
C GLU A 54 2.15 -1.40 7.12
N ALA A 55 1.91 -0.59 6.09
CA ALA A 55 1.93 -1.05 4.71
C ALA A 55 3.28 -1.68 4.35
N MET A 56 4.39 -1.03 4.68
CA MET A 56 5.74 -1.56 4.43
C MET A 56 5.99 -2.86 5.20
N ARG A 57 5.55 -2.95 6.46
CA ARG A 57 5.65 -4.18 7.24
C ARG A 57 4.87 -5.31 6.58
N MET A 58 3.68 -5.03 6.07
CA MET A 58 2.91 -6.03 5.34
C MET A 58 3.62 -6.45 4.05
N ALA A 59 4.13 -5.49 3.28
CA ALA A 59 4.90 -5.75 2.08
C ALA A 59 6.10 -6.69 2.33
N MET A 60 6.84 -6.47 3.43
CA MET A 60 7.98 -7.33 3.83
C MET A 60 7.57 -8.71 4.34
N ARG A 61 6.31 -8.92 4.74
CA ARG A 61 5.78 -10.21 5.18
C ARG A 61 5.27 -11.07 4.03
N LEU A 62 5.10 -10.48 2.84
CA LEU A 62 4.72 -11.22 1.65
C LEU A 62 5.87 -12.13 1.21
N PRO A 63 5.57 -13.20 0.43
CA PRO A 63 6.61 -14.04 -0.13
C PRO A 63 7.63 -13.23 -0.93
N ALA A 64 8.92 -13.56 -0.81
CA ALA A 64 10.01 -12.85 -1.48
C ALA A 64 9.90 -12.85 -3.03
N SER A 65 9.11 -13.76 -3.61
CA SER A 65 8.77 -13.78 -5.03
C SER A 65 7.89 -12.61 -5.46
N VAL A 66 7.25 -11.91 -4.52
CA VAL A 66 6.38 -10.76 -4.78
C VAL A 66 7.12 -9.48 -4.43
N ARG A 67 7.39 -8.65 -5.44
CA ARG A 67 7.95 -7.31 -5.24
C ARG A 67 6.82 -6.35 -4.87
N ALA A 68 6.60 -6.18 -3.57
CA ALA A 68 5.59 -5.31 -3.03
C ALA A 68 6.19 -4.10 -2.28
N TYR A 69 5.47 -2.99 -2.28
CA TYR A 69 5.89 -1.70 -1.72
C TYR A 69 4.71 -0.99 -1.07
N GLY A 70 4.97 -0.27 0.02
CA GLY A 70 3.98 0.63 0.62
C GLY A 70 3.89 1.94 -0.16
N LEU A 71 2.68 2.41 -0.47
CA LEU A 71 2.42 3.66 -1.18
C LEU A 71 1.41 4.53 -0.41
N PRO A 72 1.53 5.87 -0.42
CA PRO A 72 0.52 6.74 0.16
C PRO A 72 -0.80 6.65 -0.63
N ARG A 73 -1.93 6.44 0.05
CA ARG A 73 -3.26 6.34 -0.60
C ARG A 73 -3.61 7.62 -1.39
N GLN A 74 -3.23 8.78 -0.86
CA GLN A 74 -3.51 10.08 -1.50
C GLN A 74 -2.78 10.27 -2.84
N ALA A 75 -1.59 9.66 -2.99
CA ALA A 75 -0.83 9.75 -4.23
C ALA A 75 -1.51 8.95 -5.36
N GLU A 76 -2.07 7.78 -5.04
CA GLU A 76 -2.81 6.96 -6.02
C GLU A 76 -4.16 7.57 -6.41
N VAL A 77 -4.91 8.14 -5.46
CA VAL A 77 -6.19 8.82 -5.75
C VAL A 77 -6.00 10.06 -6.63
N SER A 78 -4.81 10.66 -6.63
CA SER A 78 -4.50 11.85 -7.45
C SER A 78 -4.04 11.50 -8.88
N LEU A 79 -3.76 10.23 -9.17
CA LEU A 79 -3.30 9.74 -10.47
C LEU A 79 -4.43 9.17 -11.35
N HIS A 80 -5.64 9.02 -10.79
CA HIS A 80 -6.83 8.47 -11.43
C HIS A 80 -7.97 9.49 -11.49
#